data_AF-A0A9Q3C7M6-F1
#
_entry.id   AF-A0A9Q3C7M6-F1
#
_cell.length_a   1.000
_cell.length_b   1.000
_cell.length_c   1.000
_cell.angle_alpha   90.00
_cell.angle_beta   90.00
_cell.angle_gamma   90.00
#
_symmetry.space_group_name_H-M   'P 1'
#
loop_
_entity.id
_entity.type
_entity.pdbx_description
1 polymer ?
#
loop_
_entity_poly.entity_id
_entity_poly.type
_entity_poly.pdbx_seq_one_letter_code
_entity_poly.pdbx_strand_id
1 'polypeptide(L)'
;MQTKLNWGKGYTAGKSCITEVVIDNKPTKILLHPGEFYSCVGQSFLKTCVPNVSDQFLPIDGIKFNIASNPMKALGIFEPTVIFPHINRNSRITVEFVIMENFSSTHFILGNYYLIMYGIDFHNNKDRFFTIRDKNSQKFAFLPLKGQITQESELSALLYDHKEAFASDKEPLGAIFGHEVDIIPNIERPYPPLLRRPAYPASPKSREALEIPIKELLDLGVIRKFCHNEEVEITTPVIVAWHNGKYKMDGDFRALNTYTVLYRPPKVTDMKL
;
A
#
# COMPACT_ATOMS: atom_id res chain seq x y z
N MET A 1 -28.36 1.95 -9.18
CA MET A 1 -28.41 1.71 -10.64
C MET A 1 -28.90 3.01 -11.27
N GLN A 2 -28.07 3.72 -12.02
CA GLN A 2 -28.50 4.97 -12.67
C GLN A 2 -29.33 4.58 -13.90
N THR A 3 -30.62 4.36 -13.69
CA THR A 3 -31.55 3.75 -14.67
C THR A 3 -32.12 4.74 -15.66
N LYS A 4 -31.76 6.02 -15.58
CA LYS A 4 -32.29 7.07 -16.46
C LYS A 4 -31.16 7.64 -17.31
N LEU A 5 -31.19 7.35 -18.61
CA LEU A 5 -30.35 8.06 -19.58
C LEU A 5 -30.68 9.54 -19.52
N ASN A 6 -29.69 10.35 -19.17
CA ASN A 6 -29.76 11.79 -19.40
C ASN A 6 -29.51 12.01 -20.89
N TRP A 7 -30.60 12.23 -21.64
CA TRP A 7 -30.54 12.52 -23.07
C TRP A 7 -29.52 13.64 -23.35
N GLY A 8 -28.69 13.44 -24.36
CA GLY A 8 -27.62 14.36 -24.71
C GLY A 8 -26.42 14.38 -23.76
N LYS A 9 -26.39 13.57 -22.68
CA LYS A 9 -25.24 13.47 -21.74
C LYS A 9 -24.58 12.09 -21.73
N GLY A 10 -24.82 11.26 -22.74
CA GLY A 10 -24.22 9.92 -22.82
C GLY A 10 -22.69 9.92 -22.78
N TYR A 11 -22.06 10.96 -23.34
CA TYR A 11 -20.60 11.12 -23.37
C TYR A 11 -19.97 11.30 -21.98
N THR A 12 -20.73 11.70 -20.95
CA THR A 12 -20.21 11.85 -19.57
C THR A 12 -20.30 10.56 -18.76
N ALA A 13 -21.01 9.54 -19.25
CA ALA A 13 -21.26 8.28 -18.53
C ALA A 13 -20.34 7.13 -18.96
N GLY A 14 -19.49 7.36 -19.97
CA GLY A 14 -18.51 6.37 -20.44
C GLY A 14 -17.53 6.00 -19.33
N LYS A 15 -17.04 4.75 -19.37
CA LYS A 15 -16.00 4.23 -18.47
C LYS A 15 -14.87 3.63 -19.30
N SER A 16 -13.64 3.70 -18.78
CA SER A 16 -12.43 3.22 -19.47
C SER A 16 -12.38 1.70 -19.60
N CYS A 17 -12.04 1.13 -20.76
CA CYS A 17 -11.72 -0.30 -20.89
C CYS A 17 -10.23 -0.61 -20.62
N ILE A 18 -9.52 0.31 -19.98
CA ILE A 18 -8.10 0.16 -19.68
C ILE A 18 -7.94 -0.65 -18.39
N THR A 19 -6.96 -1.54 -18.34
CA THR A 19 -6.56 -2.28 -17.13
C THR A 19 -5.03 -2.33 -17.02
N GLU A 20 -4.54 -2.71 -15.84
CA GLU A 20 -3.10 -2.91 -15.60
C GLU A 20 -2.69 -4.33 -15.90
N VAL A 21 -1.53 -4.47 -16.54
CA VAL A 21 -0.92 -5.75 -16.89
C VAL A 21 0.58 -5.67 -16.64
N VAL A 22 1.23 -6.82 -16.58
CA VAL A 22 2.69 -6.92 -16.54
C VAL A 22 3.15 -7.48 -17.88
N ILE A 23 4.05 -6.74 -18.54
CA ILE A 23 4.71 -7.13 -19.79
C ILE A 23 6.22 -6.93 -19.56
N ASP A 24 7.02 -7.96 -19.86
CA ASP A 24 8.47 -7.96 -19.64
C ASP A 24 8.87 -7.52 -18.21
N ASN A 25 8.21 -8.12 -17.21
CA ASN A 25 8.37 -7.78 -15.78
C ASN A 25 8.08 -6.33 -15.39
N LYS A 26 7.49 -5.53 -16.29
CA LYS A 26 7.14 -4.14 -16.02
C LYS A 26 5.63 -3.93 -15.97
N PRO A 27 5.09 -3.31 -14.91
CA PRO A 27 3.71 -2.84 -14.88
C PRO A 27 3.45 -1.85 -16.00
N THR A 28 2.43 -2.12 -16.81
CA THR A 28 1.99 -1.28 -17.91
C THR A 28 0.48 -1.37 -18.05
N LYS A 29 -0.07 -0.65 -19.03
CA LYS A 29 -1.51 -0.54 -19.20
C LYS A 29 -1.93 -1.02 -20.57
N ILE A 30 -3.07 -1.69 -20.63
CA ILE A 30 -3.66 -2.21 -21.86
C ILE A 30 -5.12 -1.78 -21.97
N LEU A 31 -5.52 -1.33 -23.15
CA LEU A 31 -6.89 -1.06 -23.52
C LEU A 31 -7.49 -2.33 -24.14
N LEU A 32 -8.57 -2.83 -23.56
CA LEU A 32 -9.35 -3.92 -24.15
C LEU A 32 -10.33 -3.32 -25.17
N HIS A 33 -10.01 -3.44 -26.47
CA HIS A 33 -10.69 -2.68 -27.53
C HIS A 33 -11.38 -3.59 -28.57
N PRO A 34 -12.67 -3.92 -28.40
CA PRO A 34 -13.40 -4.76 -29.36
C PRO A 34 -13.60 -4.08 -30.73
N GLY A 35 -13.45 -2.76 -30.82
CA GLY A 35 -13.54 -2.01 -32.07
C GLY A 35 -12.27 -2.04 -32.93
N GLU A 36 -11.18 -2.65 -32.45
CA GLU A 36 -9.92 -2.76 -33.20
C GLU A 36 -9.73 -4.21 -33.65
N PHE A 37 -9.37 -4.46 -34.90
CA PHE A 37 -9.24 -5.84 -35.39
C PHE A 37 -7.97 -6.51 -34.87
N TYR A 38 -6.85 -5.79 -34.88
CA TYR A 38 -5.51 -6.27 -34.51
C TYR A 38 -5.03 -5.63 -33.20
N SER A 39 -4.09 -6.29 -32.53
CA SER A 39 -3.44 -5.69 -31.36
C SER A 39 -2.27 -4.82 -31.80
N CYS A 40 -2.09 -3.66 -31.17
CA CYS A 40 -1.02 -2.73 -31.54
C CYS A 40 -0.46 -1.92 -30.37
N VAL A 41 0.71 -1.33 -30.59
CA VAL A 41 1.38 -0.44 -29.63
C VAL A 41 2.20 0.62 -30.36
N GLY A 42 2.26 1.83 -29.80
CA GLY A 42 3.12 2.89 -30.32
C GLY A 42 4.59 2.65 -29.96
N GLN A 43 5.50 2.88 -30.91
CA GLN A 43 6.94 2.66 -30.72
C GLN A 43 7.49 3.46 -29.52
N SER A 44 7.07 4.72 -29.37
CA SER A 44 7.50 5.59 -28.27
C SER A 44 7.13 5.00 -26.92
N PHE A 45 5.88 4.56 -26.77
CA PHE A 45 5.40 3.92 -25.54
C PHE A 45 6.08 2.57 -25.30
N LEU A 46 6.23 1.74 -26.34
CA LEU A 46 6.89 0.44 -26.23
C LEU A 46 8.31 0.58 -25.68
N LYS A 47 9.09 1.55 -26.17
CA LYS A 47 10.45 1.85 -25.67
C LYS A 47 10.46 2.23 -24.18
N THR A 48 9.40 2.87 -23.68
CA THR A 48 9.30 3.16 -22.23
C THR A 48 9.07 1.90 -21.42
N CYS A 49 8.40 0.89 -21.97
CA CYS A 49 8.08 -0.35 -21.26
C CYS A 49 9.19 -1.40 -21.40
N VAL A 50 9.76 -1.50 -22.60
CA VAL A 50 10.72 -2.52 -23.03
C VAL A 50 11.84 -1.79 -23.80
N PRO A 51 12.86 -1.25 -23.11
CA PRO A 51 13.85 -0.37 -23.73
C PRO A 51 14.77 -1.09 -24.73
N ASN A 52 14.97 -2.40 -24.58
CA ASN A 52 15.88 -3.21 -25.41
C ASN A 52 15.18 -3.93 -26.58
N VAL A 53 13.97 -3.50 -26.97
CA VAL A 53 13.13 -4.28 -27.88
C VAL A 53 13.60 -4.28 -29.35
N SER A 54 14.54 -3.39 -29.71
CA SER A 54 14.94 -3.08 -31.10
C SER A 54 15.49 -4.25 -31.91
N ASP A 55 15.95 -5.32 -31.24
CA ASP A 55 16.66 -6.44 -31.89
C ASP A 55 15.77 -7.70 -32.07
N GLN A 56 14.49 -7.65 -31.71
CA GLN A 56 13.63 -8.84 -31.57
C GLN A 56 12.33 -8.81 -32.38
N PHE A 57 12.17 -7.88 -33.32
CA PHE A 57 10.92 -7.78 -34.08
C PHE A 57 10.85 -8.84 -35.17
N LEU A 58 9.68 -9.49 -35.28
CA LEU A 58 9.38 -10.28 -36.47
C LEU A 58 9.04 -9.33 -37.62
N PRO A 59 9.48 -9.65 -38.86
CA PRO A 59 9.20 -8.81 -40.03
C PRO A 59 7.70 -8.76 -40.32
N ILE A 60 7.25 -7.65 -40.90
CA ILE A 60 5.86 -7.45 -41.32
C ILE A 60 5.85 -7.04 -42.79
N ASP A 61 5.22 -7.84 -43.65
CA ASP A 61 5.21 -7.61 -45.09
C ASP A 61 3.79 -7.43 -45.63
N GLY A 62 3.62 -6.43 -46.50
CA GLY A 62 2.47 -6.31 -47.41
C GLY A 62 1.13 -5.83 -46.80
N ILE A 63 1.06 -5.51 -45.51
CA ILE A 63 -0.20 -5.11 -44.86
C ILE A 63 -0.24 -3.59 -44.61
N LYS A 64 -1.33 -2.94 -45.04
CA LYS A 64 -1.62 -1.54 -44.71
C LYS A 64 -2.49 -1.48 -43.46
N PHE A 65 -2.03 -0.73 -42.46
CA PHE A 65 -2.77 -0.49 -41.23
C PHE A 65 -3.36 0.91 -41.24
N ASN A 66 -4.61 1.05 -40.78
CA ASN A 66 -5.28 2.34 -40.64
C ASN A 66 -5.87 2.45 -39.23
N ILE A 67 -5.75 3.63 -38.62
CA ILE A 67 -6.44 3.99 -37.37
C ILE A 67 -7.21 5.28 -37.61
N ALA A 68 -8.53 5.25 -37.42
CA ALA A 68 -9.43 6.40 -37.66
C ALA A 68 -9.17 7.08 -39.01
N SER A 69 -9.04 6.27 -40.07
CA SER A 69 -8.73 6.69 -41.46
C SER A 69 -7.33 7.26 -41.70
N ASN A 70 -6.45 7.28 -40.70
CA ASN A 70 -5.06 7.67 -40.88
C ASN A 70 -4.18 6.44 -41.15
N PRO A 71 -3.31 6.47 -42.18
CA PRO A 71 -2.40 5.37 -42.47
C PRO A 71 -1.31 5.28 -41.40
N MET A 72 -1.08 4.06 -40.92
CA MET A 72 -0.08 3.76 -39.89
C MET A 72 1.11 3.05 -40.52
N LYS A 73 2.32 3.46 -40.12
CA LYS A 73 3.56 2.80 -40.51
C LYS A 73 3.93 1.75 -39.46
N ALA A 74 3.73 0.48 -39.84
CA ALA A 74 4.14 -0.66 -39.03
C ALA A 74 5.65 -0.89 -39.15
N LEU A 75 6.30 -1.18 -38.02
CA LEU A 75 7.74 -1.43 -37.93
C LEU A 75 8.09 -2.91 -37.80
N GLY A 76 7.16 -3.71 -37.26
CA GLY A 76 7.35 -5.13 -36.99
C GLY A 76 6.33 -5.65 -35.99
N ILE A 77 6.49 -6.90 -35.58
CA ILE A 77 5.63 -7.57 -34.60
C ILE A 77 6.43 -7.80 -33.31
N PHE A 78 5.80 -7.50 -32.17
CA PHE A 78 6.28 -7.77 -30.82
C PHE A 78 5.36 -8.81 -30.17
N GLU A 79 5.89 -9.96 -29.74
CA GLU A 79 5.12 -11.07 -29.17
C GLU A 79 5.43 -11.31 -27.68
N PRO A 80 4.93 -10.47 -26.76
CA PRO A 80 5.10 -10.67 -25.33
C PRO A 80 4.08 -11.66 -24.74
N THR A 81 4.45 -12.23 -23.58
CA THR A 81 3.47 -12.73 -22.63
C THR A 81 2.88 -11.56 -21.84
N VAL A 82 1.57 -11.35 -21.95
CA VAL A 82 0.81 -10.38 -21.17
C VAL A 82 0.26 -11.07 -19.92
N ILE A 83 0.61 -10.55 -18.76
CA ILE A 83 0.17 -11.07 -17.46
C ILE A 83 -0.90 -10.14 -16.88
N PHE A 84 -2.08 -10.69 -16.63
CA PHE A 84 -3.14 -10.03 -15.87
C PHE A 84 -3.01 -10.43 -14.39
N PRO A 85 -2.55 -9.52 -13.52
CA PRO A 85 -2.38 -9.81 -12.10
C PRO A 85 -3.73 -9.99 -11.42
N HIS A 86 -3.83 -10.97 -10.52
CA HIS A 86 -5.02 -11.20 -9.70
C HIS A 86 -4.63 -11.85 -8.36
N ILE A 87 -5.31 -11.47 -7.27
CA ILE A 87 -5.00 -11.92 -5.90
C ILE A 87 -4.91 -13.44 -5.76
N ASN A 88 -5.82 -14.18 -6.41
CA ASN A 88 -5.83 -15.64 -6.39
C ASN A 88 -4.79 -16.28 -7.33
N ARG A 89 -4.77 -15.88 -8.60
CA ARG A 89 -3.89 -16.46 -9.62
C ARG A 89 -3.83 -15.57 -10.85
N ASN A 90 -2.63 -15.22 -11.29
CA ASN A 90 -2.42 -14.44 -12.50
C ASN A 90 -2.87 -15.21 -13.76
N SER A 91 -3.56 -14.50 -14.65
CA SER A 91 -3.86 -14.98 -16.01
C SER A 91 -2.76 -14.54 -16.96
N ARG A 92 -2.38 -15.41 -17.90
CA ARG A 92 -1.30 -15.15 -18.86
C ARG A 92 -1.79 -15.46 -20.26
N ILE A 93 -1.52 -14.56 -21.19
CA ILE A 93 -1.84 -14.71 -22.60
C ILE A 93 -0.64 -14.29 -23.45
N THR A 94 -0.49 -14.88 -24.63
CA THR A 94 0.55 -14.50 -25.60
C THR A 94 -0.12 -13.72 -26.72
N VAL A 95 0.43 -12.57 -27.06
CA VAL A 95 -0.23 -11.63 -27.98
C VAL A 95 0.79 -11.07 -28.95
N GLU A 96 0.49 -11.06 -30.24
CA GLU A 96 1.24 -10.34 -31.24
C GLU A 96 0.74 -8.89 -31.30
N PHE A 97 1.63 -7.94 -31.01
CA PHE A 97 1.36 -6.52 -31.17
C PHE A 97 2.09 -5.99 -32.41
N VAL A 98 1.33 -5.35 -33.30
CA VAL A 98 1.91 -4.56 -34.38
C VAL A 98 2.47 -3.27 -33.81
N ILE A 99 3.76 -3.02 -34.05
CA ILE A 99 4.44 -1.83 -33.57
C ILE A 99 4.24 -0.72 -34.58
N MET A 100 3.67 0.39 -34.14
CA MET A 100 3.35 1.53 -34.99
C MET A 100 4.29 2.71 -34.69
N GLU A 101 4.96 3.24 -35.72
CA GLU A 101 5.90 4.37 -35.56
C GLU A 101 5.17 5.67 -35.22
N ASN A 102 4.12 5.99 -35.98
CA ASN A 102 3.36 7.23 -35.92
C ASN A 102 2.08 7.11 -35.07
N PHE A 103 2.12 6.28 -34.03
CA PHE A 103 1.02 6.09 -33.08
C PHE A 103 1.35 6.66 -31.70
N SER A 104 0.60 7.67 -31.28
CA SER A 104 0.70 8.24 -29.94
C SER A 104 -0.30 7.56 -29.00
N SER A 105 0.14 6.51 -28.30
CA SER A 105 -0.61 5.91 -27.20
C SER A 105 0.21 5.91 -25.91
N THR A 106 -0.48 5.80 -24.78
CA THR A 106 0.13 5.63 -23.44
C THR A 106 -0.15 4.24 -22.86
N HIS A 107 -0.60 3.33 -23.73
CA HIS A 107 -1.18 2.03 -23.41
C HIS A 107 -1.00 1.09 -24.62
N PHE A 108 -0.94 -0.22 -24.38
CA PHE A 108 -1.14 -1.24 -25.42
C PHE A 108 -2.61 -1.31 -25.83
N ILE A 109 -2.92 -1.74 -27.05
CA ILE A 109 -4.29 -2.03 -27.50
C ILE A 109 -4.42 -3.53 -27.76
N LEU A 110 -5.31 -4.19 -27.01
CA LEU A 110 -5.70 -5.56 -27.28
C LEU A 110 -6.91 -5.56 -28.21
N GLY A 111 -6.69 -6.00 -29.44
CA GLY A 111 -7.71 -6.06 -30.47
C GLY A 111 -8.68 -7.23 -30.29
N ASN A 112 -9.77 -7.18 -31.05
CA ASN A 112 -10.90 -8.09 -31.02
C ASN A 112 -10.50 -9.56 -31.24
N TYR A 113 -9.51 -9.83 -32.10
CA TYR A 113 -9.02 -11.20 -32.33
C TYR A 113 -8.63 -11.89 -31.02
N TYR A 114 -7.80 -11.24 -30.20
CA TYR A 114 -7.32 -11.80 -28.95
C TYR A 114 -8.37 -11.75 -27.83
N LEU A 115 -9.28 -10.77 -27.85
CA LEU A 115 -10.43 -10.74 -26.93
C LEU A 115 -11.30 -11.98 -27.12
N ILE A 116 -11.64 -12.32 -28.37
CA ILE A 116 -12.44 -13.51 -28.70
C ILE A 116 -11.63 -14.79 -28.41
N MET A 117 -10.39 -14.86 -28.88
CA MET A 117 -9.56 -16.06 -28.75
C MET A 117 -9.34 -16.47 -27.29
N TYR A 118 -9.19 -15.50 -26.39
CA TYR A 118 -9.01 -15.76 -24.96
C TYR A 118 -10.30 -15.73 -24.13
N GLY A 119 -11.47 -15.50 -24.76
CA GLY A 119 -12.75 -15.43 -24.08
C GLY A 119 -12.77 -14.31 -23.03
N ILE A 120 -12.46 -13.08 -23.46
CA ILE A 120 -12.45 -11.91 -22.59
C ILE A 120 -13.82 -11.22 -22.66
N ASP A 121 -14.62 -11.41 -21.61
CA ASP A 121 -15.99 -10.90 -21.54
C ASP A 121 -16.10 -9.69 -20.61
N PHE A 122 -16.85 -8.67 -21.05
CA PHE A 122 -17.09 -7.46 -20.27
C PHE A 122 -18.42 -7.54 -19.51
N HIS A 123 -18.36 -7.34 -18.19
CA HIS A 123 -19.54 -7.31 -17.34
C HIS A 123 -19.82 -5.88 -16.87
N ASN A 124 -20.95 -5.32 -17.31
CA ASN A 124 -21.37 -3.96 -17.01
C ASN A 124 -22.54 -3.95 -16.00
N ASN A 125 -22.34 -4.58 -14.84
CA ASN A 125 -23.33 -4.64 -13.77
C ASN A 125 -23.07 -3.52 -12.73
N LYS A 126 -23.52 -3.69 -11.47
CA LYS A 126 -23.29 -2.73 -10.37
C LYS A 126 -21.80 -2.34 -10.28
N ASP A 127 -20.94 -3.34 -10.41
CA ASP A 127 -19.50 -3.20 -10.54
C ASP A 127 -19.09 -3.61 -11.95
N ARG A 128 -18.21 -2.81 -12.57
CA ARG A 128 -17.72 -3.07 -13.92
C ARG A 128 -16.42 -3.83 -13.86
N PHE A 129 -16.40 -5.02 -14.44
CA PHE A 129 -15.24 -5.93 -14.44
C PHE A 129 -15.20 -6.70 -15.75
N PHE A 130 -14.11 -7.41 -15.98
CA PHE A 130 -14.01 -8.38 -17.07
C PHE A 130 -13.51 -9.72 -16.54
N THR A 131 -13.75 -10.77 -17.30
CA THR A 131 -13.23 -12.12 -17.05
C THR A 131 -12.28 -12.49 -18.19
N ILE A 132 -11.43 -13.49 -17.95
CA ILE A 132 -10.57 -14.06 -18.98
C ILE A 132 -10.81 -15.57 -18.95
N ARG A 133 -11.32 -16.10 -20.07
CA ARG A 133 -11.91 -17.44 -20.20
C ARG A 133 -13.21 -17.59 -19.39
N ASP A 134 -13.92 -18.71 -19.61
CA ASP A 134 -15.14 -19.10 -18.88
C ASP A 134 -14.85 -19.53 -17.42
N LYS A 135 -14.17 -18.65 -16.68
CA LYS A 135 -13.90 -18.77 -15.25
C LYS A 135 -14.58 -17.61 -14.55
N ASN A 136 -15.90 -17.72 -14.39
CA ASN A 136 -16.77 -16.74 -13.70
C ASN A 136 -16.31 -16.36 -12.27
N SER A 137 -15.34 -17.08 -11.69
CA SER A 137 -14.77 -16.79 -10.38
C SER A 137 -13.65 -15.74 -10.35
N GLN A 138 -12.98 -15.45 -11.48
CA GLN A 138 -11.88 -14.46 -11.52
C GLN A 138 -12.31 -13.18 -12.20
N LYS A 139 -12.53 -12.14 -11.39
CA LYS A 139 -13.00 -10.83 -11.84
C LYS A 139 -11.83 -9.86 -11.86
N PHE A 140 -11.52 -9.31 -13.03
CA PHE A 140 -10.48 -8.31 -13.22
C PHE A 140 -11.09 -6.91 -13.29
N ALA A 141 -10.45 -5.95 -12.64
CA ALA A 141 -10.92 -4.58 -12.59
C ALA A 141 -10.41 -3.76 -13.78
N PHE A 142 -11.23 -2.82 -14.22
CA PHE A 142 -10.80 -1.74 -15.10
C PHE A 142 -10.24 -0.58 -14.27
N LEU A 143 -9.25 0.14 -14.81
CA LEU A 143 -8.81 1.40 -14.25
C LEU A 143 -9.92 2.46 -14.37
N PRO A 144 -10.09 3.31 -13.34
CA PRO A 144 -10.96 4.47 -13.47
C PRO A 144 -10.46 5.40 -14.58
N LEU A 145 -11.38 6.14 -15.23
CA LEU A 145 -10.97 7.20 -16.17
C LEU A 145 -10.10 8.21 -15.42
N LYS A 146 -9.03 8.70 -16.05
CA LYS A 146 -8.27 9.85 -15.51
C LYS A 146 -9.25 11.00 -15.26
N GLY A 147 -9.40 11.40 -14.00
CA GLY A 147 -10.40 12.35 -13.52
C GLY A 147 -11.50 11.76 -12.62
N GLN A 148 -11.57 10.43 -12.48
CA GLN A 148 -12.35 9.71 -11.47
C GLN A 148 -11.43 8.98 -10.48
N ILE A 149 -10.31 9.62 -10.09
CA ILE A 149 -9.61 9.16 -8.91
C ILE A 149 -10.55 9.49 -7.75
N THR A 150 -11.15 8.47 -7.15
CA THR A 150 -11.92 8.68 -5.93
C THR A 150 -10.91 9.00 -4.84
N GLN A 151 -11.27 9.91 -3.94
CA GLN A 151 -10.47 10.24 -2.76
C GLN A 151 -10.04 8.98 -1.99
N GLU A 152 -10.84 7.91 -2.05
CA GLU A 152 -10.51 6.59 -1.49
C GLU A 152 -9.30 5.92 -2.16
N SER A 153 -9.16 6.01 -3.48
CA SER A 153 -8.02 5.42 -4.20
C SER A 153 -6.73 6.22 -4.00
N GLU A 154 -6.84 7.54 -3.96
CA GLU A 154 -5.75 8.46 -3.60
C GLU A 154 -5.30 8.23 -2.15
N LEU A 155 -6.25 8.13 -1.22
CA LEU A 155 -5.97 7.86 0.18
C LEU A 155 -5.35 6.47 0.35
N SER A 156 -5.87 5.46 -0.34
CA SER A 156 -5.32 4.10 -0.28
C SER A 156 -3.87 4.04 -0.77
N ALA A 157 -3.56 4.72 -1.88
CA ALA A 157 -2.19 4.83 -2.38
C ALA A 157 -1.29 5.57 -1.37
N LEU A 158 -1.76 6.68 -0.82
CA LEU A 158 -1.03 7.45 0.19
C LEU A 158 -0.75 6.64 1.46
N LEU A 159 -1.75 5.93 1.98
CA LEU A 159 -1.61 5.07 3.16
C LEU A 159 -0.68 3.90 2.88
N TYR A 160 -0.69 3.36 1.66
CA TYR A 160 0.21 2.28 1.26
C TYR A 160 1.67 2.76 1.16
N ASP A 161 1.89 3.92 0.54
CA ASP A 161 3.21 4.52 0.40
C ASP A 161 3.81 4.91 1.75
N HIS A 162 2.98 5.33 2.71
CA HIS A 162 3.39 5.69 4.07
C HIS A 162 3.10 4.62 5.12
N LYS A 163 2.92 3.35 4.73
CA LYS A 163 2.54 2.26 5.65
C LYS A 163 3.48 2.09 6.85
N GLU A 164 4.77 2.43 6.68
CA GLU A 164 5.80 2.33 7.72
C GLU A 164 5.66 3.41 8.81
N ALA A 165 4.91 4.48 8.55
CA ALA A 165 4.60 5.50 9.56
C ALA A 165 3.54 5.02 10.57
N PHE A 166 2.86 3.91 10.31
CA PHE A 166 1.80 3.37 11.15
C PHE A 166 2.30 2.13 11.92
N ALA A 167 1.84 2.00 13.17
CA ALA A 167 2.07 0.80 13.95
C ALA A 167 1.44 -0.43 13.25
N SER A 168 2.14 -1.56 13.28
CA SER A 168 1.66 -2.83 12.73
C SER A 168 1.67 -3.93 13.79
N ASP A 169 1.01 -5.06 13.52
CA ASP A 169 1.02 -6.22 14.42
C ASP A 169 2.46 -6.75 14.66
N LYS A 170 3.38 -6.52 13.71
CA LYS A 170 4.78 -6.93 13.79
C LYS A 170 5.67 -5.88 14.46
N GLU A 171 5.33 -4.61 14.29
CA GLU A 171 6.06 -3.45 14.83
C GLU A 171 5.06 -2.48 15.50
N PRO A 172 4.55 -2.83 16.69
CA PRO A 172 3.47 -2.07 17.33
C PRO A 172 3.95 -0.76 17.95
N LEU A 173 5.27 -0.58 18.12
CA LEU A 173 5.87 0.65 18.64
C LEU A 173 6.20 1.67 17.52
N GLY A 174 6.14 1.26 16.25
CA GLY A 174 6.57 2.07 15.10
C GLY A 174 8.09 2.32 15.05
N ALA A 175 8.53 3.13 14.09
CA ALA A 175 9.94 3.48 13.90
C ALA A 175 10.41 4.53 14.92
N ILE A 176 10.96 4.08 16.05
CA ILE A 176 11.59 4.96 17.06
C ILE A 176 13.06 5.19 16.68
N PHE A 177 13.42 6.42 16.31
CA PHE A 177 14.81 6.82 16.07
C PHE A 177 15.31 7.78 17.16
N GLY A 178 16.43 7.43 17.80
CA GLY A 178 17.39 8.42 18.35
C GLY A 178 16.97 9.26 19.57
N HIS A 179 15.89 8.94 20.28
CA HIS A 179 15.51 9.65 21.51
C HIS A 179 15.75 8.81 22.76
N GLU A 180 17.02 8.50 23.04
CA GLU A 180 17.41 8.14 24.40
C GLU A 180 17.35 9.41 25.25
N VAL A 181 16.52 9.39 26.29
CA VAL A 181 16.40 10.50 27.25
C VAL A 181 17.05 10.04 28.55
N ASP A 182 18.18 10.65 28.87
CA ASP A 182 18.84 10.41 30.15
C ASP A 182 18.00 11.00 31.28
N ILE A 183 17.62 10.15 32.23
CA ILE A 183 17.02 10.59 33.49
C ILE A 183 18.17 10.99 34.41
N ILE A 184 18.37 12.29 34.59
CA ILE A 184 19.42 12.85 35.45
C ILE A 184 18.83 13.17 36.83
N PRO A 185 19.23 12.47 37.89
CA PRO A 185 18.87 12.85 39.25
C PRO A 185 19.52 14.18 39.64
N ASN A 186 18.80 15.01 40.39
CA ASN A 186 19.34 16.27 40.95
C ASN A 186 19.99 16.07 42.34
N ILE A 187 20.19 14.82 42.75
CA ILE A 187 20.75 14.41 44.04
C ILE A 187 21.83 13.35 43.84
N GLU A 188 22.78 13.31 44.76
CA GLU A 188 23.83 12.29 44.79
C GLU A 188 23.44 11.09 45.66
N ARG A 189 24.17 9.98 45.48
CA ARG A 189 24.00 8.78 46.31
C ARG A 189 24.50 9.04 47.74
N PRO A 190 23.88 8.42 48.77
CA PRO A 190 22.78 7.45 48.70
C PRO A 190 21.41 8.13 48.47
N TYR A 191 20.58 7.50 47.65
CA TYR A 191 19.24 8.02 47.36
C TYR A 191 18.30 7.96 48.58
N PRO A 192 17.37 8.91 48.72
CA PRO A 192 16.42 8.95 49.81
C PRO A 192 15.49 7.72 49.81
N PRO A 193 14.99 7.29 50.98
CA PRO A 193 14.08 6.13 51.08
C PRO A 193 12.82 6.23 50.21
N LEU A 194 12.38 7.45 49.87
CA LEU A 194 11.25 7.68 48.96
C LEU A 194 11.48 7.14 47.55
N LEU A 195 12.74 7.00 47.11
CA LEU A 195 13.10 6.39 45.83
C LEU A 195 13.26 4.87 45.93
N ARG A 196 13.10 4.26 47.11
CA ARG A 196 13.15 2.81 47.35
C ARG A 196 11.82 2.30 47.90
N ARG A 197 10.72 2.72 47.29
CA ARG A 197 9.38 2.36 47.77
C ARG A 197 9.06 0.90 47.42
N PRO A 198 8.51 0.12 48.37
CA PRO A 198 8.00 -1.21 48.07
C PRO A 198 6.74 -1.09 47.19
N ALA A 199 6.39 -2.19 46.52
CA ALA A 199 5.13 -2.28 45.80
C ALA A 199 3.93 -2.11 46.75
N TYR A 200 2.90 -1.42 46.31
CA TYR A 200 1.66 -1.32 47.08
C TYR A 200 0.95 -2.68 47.11
N PRO A 201 0.26 -3.02 48.22
CA PRO A 201 -0.61 -4.18 48.26
C PRO A 201 -1.70 -4.10 47.18
N ALA A 202 -1.78 -5.12 46.33
CA ALA A 202 -2.74 -5.18 45.23
C ALA A 202 -3.82 -6.26 45.48
N SER A 203 -5.07 -5.93 45.20
CA SER A 203 -6.18 -6.89 45.23
C SER A 203 -6.03 -7.95 44.12
N PRO A 204 -6.64 -9.15 44.25
CA PRO A 204 -6.57 -10.19 43.22
C PRO A 204 -6.94 -9.67 41.82
N LYS A 205 -8.05 -8.92 41.73
CA LYS A 205 -8.50 -8.24 40.51
C LYS A 205 -7.45 -7.29 39.92
N SER A 206 -6.71 -6.57 40.77
CA SER A 206 -5.67 -5.64 40.31
C SER A 206 -4.41 -6.39 39.86
N ARG A 207 -4.10 -7.53 40.49
CA ARG A 207 -2.96 -8.37 40.09
C ARG A 207 -3.18 -8.97 38.70
N GLU A 208 -4.36 -9.55 38.47
CA GLU A 208 -4.74 -10.07 37.15
C GLU A 208 -4.71 -8.98 36.08
N ALA A 209 -5.20 -7.77 36.42
CA ALA A 209 -5.15 -6.62 35.53
C ALA A 209 -3.72 -6.14 35.24
N LEU A 210 -2.76 -6.31 36.14
CA LEU A 210 -1.36 -5.94 35.92
C LEU A 210 -0.59 -6.99 35.11
N GLU A 211 -0.94 -8.27 35.23
CA GLU A 211 -0.21 -9.36 34.56
C GLU A 211 -0.25 -9.24 33.02
N ILE A 212 -1.40 -8.87 32.46
CA ILE A 212 -1.60 -8.70 31.01
C ILE A 212 -0.66 -7.63 30.43
N PRO A 213 -0.71 -6.35 30.86
CA PRO A 213 0.15 -5.31 30.30
C PRO A 213 1.63 -5.53 30.62
N ILE A 214 1.98 -6.13 31.77
CA ILE A 214 3.38 -6.47 32.07
C ILE A 214 3.90 -7.49 31.07
N LYS A 215 3.11 -8.52 30.74
CA LYS A 215 3.49 -9.53 29.75
C LYS A 215 3.65 -8.90 28.37
N GLU A 216 2.70 -8.08 27.94
CA GLU A 216 2.78 -7.37 26.66
C GLU A 216 4.05 -6.51 26.57
N LEU A 217 4.36 -5.72 27.59
CA LEU A 217 5.56 -4.88 27.61
C LEU A 217 6.87 -5.69 27.63
N LEU A 218 6.88 -6.88 28.24
CA LEU A 218 8.01 -7.81 28.19
C LEU A 218 8.17 -8.40 26.78
N ASP A 219 7.09 -8.84 26.14
CA ASP A 219 7.09 -9.41 24.80
C ASP A 219 7.53 -8.37 23.76
N LEU A 220 7.19 -7.09 23.98
CA LEU A 220 7.64 -5.95 23.17
C LEU A 220 9.07 -5.47 23.46
N GLY A 221 9.73 -6.01 24.49
CA GLY A 221 11.07 -5.58 24.90
C GLY A 221 11.15 -4.17 25.49
N VAL A 222 10.01 -3.57 25.86
CA VAL A 222 9.94 -2.23 26.48
C VAL A 222 10.42 -2.27 27.93
N ILE A 223 10.12 -3.37 28.64
CA ILE A 223 10.60 -3.62 30.00
C ILE A 223 11.34 -4.95 30.05
N ARG A 224 12.18 -5.12 31.08
CA ARG A 224 12.89 -6.39 31.33
C ARG A 224 12.78 -6.80 32.79
N LYS A 225 12.96 -8.10 33.04
CA LYS A 225 13.15 -8.62 34.40
C LYS A 225 14.58 -8.37 34.84
N PHE A 226 14.75 -7.93 36.08
CA PHE A 226 16.04 -7.85 36.76
C PHE A 226 16.39 -9.21 37.38
N CYS A 227 17.67 -9.59 37.36
CA CYS A 227 18.14 -10.80 38.04
C CYS A 227 18.25 -10.56 39.55
N HIS A 228 18.15 -11.62 40.36
CA HIS A 228 18.23 -11.54 41.82
C HIS A 228 19.53 -10.89 42.35
N ASN A 229 20.60 -10.89 41.55
CA ASN A 229 21.91 -10.35 41.92
C ASN A 229 22.15 -8.92 41.41
N GLU A 230 21.19 -8.32 40.70
CA GLU A 230 21.31 -6.96 40.16
C GLU A 230 20.80 -5.96 41.21
N GLU A 231 21.64 -5.00 41.61
CA GLU A 231 21.26 -4.00 42.59
C GLU A 231 20.36 -2.93 41.95
N VAL A 232 19.12 -2.84 42.43
CA VAL A 232 18.16 -1.82 41.99
C VAL A 232 18.12 -0.70 43.03
N GLU A 233 18.73 0.42 42.68
CA GLU A 233 18.87 1.55 43.62
C GLU A 233 17.60 2.41 43.75
N ILE A 234 16.76 2.40 42.70
CA ILE A 234 15.53 3.18 42.59
C ILE A 234 14.37 2.26 42.21
N THR A 235 13.30 2.28 43.00
CA THR A 235 12.06 1.55 42.74
C THR A 235 10.86 2.49 42.79
N THR A 236 9.97 2.34 41.80
CA THR A 236 8.72 3.09 41.71
C THR A 236 7.56 2.09 41.75
N PRO A 237 6.59 2.23 42.67
CA PRO A 237 5.45 1.33 42.71
C PRO A 237 4.52 1.58 41.52
N VAL A 238 3.78 0.54 41.14
CA VAL A 238 2.79 0.58 40.07
C VAL A 238 1.40 0.58 40.68
N ILE A 239 0.49 1.33 40.08
CA ILE A 239 -0.93 1.42 40.46
C ILE A 239 -1.82 1.05 39.26
N VAL A 240 -3.06 0.65 39.55
CA VAL A 240 -4.09 0.40 38.54
C VAL A 240 -5.17 1.44 38.67
N ALA A 241 -5.37 2.25 37.63
CA ALA A 241 -6.44 3.23 37.57
C ALA A 241 -7.66 2.63 36.84
N TRP A 242 -8.81 2.62 37.49
CA TRP A 242 -10.07 2.10 36.93
C TRP A 242 -10.98 3.23 36.46
N HIS A 243 -11.51 3.12 35.25
CA HIS A 243 -12.47 4.08 34.70
C HIS A 243 -13.42 3.40 33.71
N ASN A 244 -14.74 3.55 33.91
CA ASN A 244 -15.79 2.98 33.05
C ASN A 244 -15.61 1.49 32.72
N GLY A 245 -15.26 0.67 33.73
CA GLY A 245 -15.04 -0.77 33.56
C GLY A 245 -13.75 -1.14 32.84
N LYS A 246 -12.95 -0.17 32.40
CA LYS A 246 -11.60 -0.36 31.86
C LYS A 246 -10.55 -0.01 32.92
N TYR A 247 -9.33 -0.50 32.72
CA TYR A 247 -8.20 -0.20 33.60
C TYR A 247 -6.96 0.22 32.81
N LYS A 248 -6.03 0.89 33.50
CA LYS A 248 -4.68 1.19 33.01
C LYS A 248 -3.66 0.91 34.11
N MET A 249 -2.48 0.48 33.70
CA MET A 249 -1.30 0.35 34.56
C MET A 249 -0.54 1.67 34.53
N ASP A 250 -0.34 2.29 35.69
CA ASP A 250 0.37 3.57 35.82
C ASP A 250 1.53 3.44 36.82
N GLY A 251 2.71 3.93 36.46
CA GLY A 251 3.84 4.04 37.40
C GLY A 251 3.72 5.29 38.27
N ASP A 252 3.90 5.14 39.59
CA ASP A 252 3.82 6.25 40.54
C ASP A 252 5.12 7.08 40.61
N PHE A 253 5.46 7.75 39.51
CA PHE A 253 6.71 8.49 39.37
C PHE A 253 6.78 9.82 40.16
N ARG A 254 5.82 10.11 41.03
CA ARG A 254 5.78 11.39 41.77
C ARG A 254 7.05 11.63 42.60
N ALA A 255 7.53 10.59 43.28
CA ALA A 255 8.77 10.67 44.04
C ALA A 255 9.97 10.89 43.11
N LEU A 256 10.09 10.10 42.04
CA LEU A 256 11.17 10.23 41.06
C LEU A 256 11.21 11.64 40.45
N ASN A 257 10.07 12.15 40.01
CA ASN A 257 9.96 13.48 39.39
C ASN A 257 10.38 14.64 40.32
N THR A 258 10.32 14.45 41.64
CA THR A 258 10.82 15.46 42.59
C THR A 258 12.35 15.54 42.59
N TYR A 259 13.01 14.43 42.26
CA TYR A 259 14.45 14.25 42.30
C TYR A 259 15.10 14.19 40.92
N THR A 260 14.39 14.56 39.85
CA THR A 260 14.92 14.60 38.49
C THR A 260 15.03 16.03 37.99
N VAL A 261 16.07 16.30 37.21
CA VAL A 261 16.23 17.60 36.55
C VAL A 261 15.14 17.76 35.50
N LEU A 262 14.43 18.90 35.54
CA LEU A 262 13.40 19.21 34.55
C LEU A 262 14.05 19.46 33.19
N TYR A 263 13.83 18.55 32.24
CA TYR A 263 14.16 18.79 30.85
C TYR A 263 13.11 19.70 30.20
N ARG A 264 13.56 20.81 29.61
CA ARG A 264 12.70 21.70 28.80
C ARG A 264 13.13 21.60 27.34
N PRO A 265 12.37 20.91 26.47
CA PRO A 265 12.69 20.90 25.06
C PRO A 265 12.57 22.33 24.50
N PRO A 266 13.44 22.74 23.57
CA PRO A 266 13.30 24.01 22.88
C PRO A 266 11.95 24.05 22.15
N LYS A 267 11.31 25.22 22.12
CA LYS A 267 10.06 25.37 21.37
C LYS A 267 10.37 25.24 19.89
N VAL A 268 9.42 24.70 19.12
CA VAL A 268 9.54 24.55 17.65
C VAL A 268 9.85 25.90 16.98
N THR A 269 9.40 27.02 17.55
CA THR A 269 9.71 28.38 17.07
C THR A 269 11.18 28.78 17.21
N ASP A 270 11.93 28.10 18.07
CA ASP A 270 13.33 28.39 18.36
C ASP A 270 14.28 27.48 17.55
N MET A 271 13.72 26.49 16.84
CA MET A 271 14.46 25.65 15.90
C MET A 271 14.47 26.34 14.53
N LYS A 272 15.60 26.95 14.16
CA LYS A 272 15.83 27.38 12.78
C LYS A 272 15.97 26.12 11.91
N LEU A 273 14.97 25.84 11.08
CA LEU A 273 15.08 24.94 9.93
C LEU A 273 15.95 25.58 8.85
#